data_AF-A0AAD1R5E8-F1
#
_entry.id   AF-A0AAD1R5E8-F1
#
_cell.length_a   1.000
_cell.length_b   1.000
_cell.length_c   1.000
_cell.angle_alpha   90.00
_cell.angle_beta   90.00
_cell.angle_gamma   90.00
#
_symmetry.space_group_name_H-M   'P 1'
#
loop_
_entity.id
_entity.type
_entity.pdbx_description
1 polymer ?
#
loop_
_entity_poly.entity_id
_entity_poly.type
_entity_poly.pdbx_seq_one_letter_code
_entity_poly.pdbx_strand_id
1 'polypeptide(L)'
;MISTLSLPTGLITLVTCDVKSLYTIIPHTGGVQAMKRILASSDKYMGPPIEYVMEILELVLTQNYFRFELEWYRQSAGTSMGTAMAPMYANGYMFEFETQHILEPFKDIILSYSRYIDDIFMIIKGDNSIAESMVQYINSCTPNVQLTTTMDPLTVDFLDVRIIREGNKLAYTLFTKSTDRNTLLQANSFHPNALKQSLPYSQFLRVMRNNSDPGKAEEQLGLMWEKFQQRGYSDFVLRKALDKCYSAQATLEAPPIKKLVFPTTYTTASPQFKQMIEKNWRILRNDMSLPEIFCQPPMMCYRRNKNLKDLLVAMVMTLGRVIERDAVRLQTYVGQPAAVPVRASMESDVSQVW
;
A
#
# COMPACT_ATOMS: atom_id res chain seq x y z
N MET A 1 17.44 6.59 -7.43
CA MET A 1 17.12 7.15 -8.75
C MET A 1 17.39 6.07 -9.79
N ILE A 2 16.37 5.52 -10.44
CA ILE A 2 16.53 4.49 -11.50
C ILE A 2 17.34 5.04 -12.69
N SER A 3 17.28 6.35 -12.93
CA SER A 3 18.01 7.07 -13.98
C SER A 3 19.54 7.05 -13.85
N THR A 4 20.10 6.77 -12.68
CA THR A 4 21.56 6.73 -12.48
C THR A 4 22.16 5.35 -12.71
N LEU A 5 21.33 4.33 -12.95
CA LEU A 5 21.80 2.97 -13.17
C LEU A 5 22.29 2.81 -14.62
N SER A 6 23.59 2.57 -14.79
CA SER A 6 24.16 2.18 -16.09
C SER A 6 24.05 0.68 -16.24
N LEU A 7 23.37 0.23 -17.30
CA LEU A 7 23.22 -1.18 -17.61
C LEU A 7 24.44 -1.70 -18.37
N PRO A 8 24.88 -2.94 -18.10
CA PRO A 8 25.96 -3.57 -18.85
C PRO A 8 25.52 -3.87 -20.29
N THR A 9 26.49 -3.93 -21.19
CA THR A 9 26.25 -4.40 -22.56
C THR A 9 25.96 -5.90 -22.54
N GLY A 10 24.78 -6.32 -23.01
CA GLY A 10 24.39 -7.72 -23.06
C GLY A 10 22.88 -7.95 -23.02
N LEU A 11 22.50 -9.23 -23.02
CA LEU A 11 21.12 -9.65 -22.80
C LEU A 11 20.72 -9.31 -21.36
N ILE A 12 19.66 -8.52 -21.24
CA ILE A 12 19.08 -8.10 -19.96
C ILE A 12 17.58 -8.19 -20.10
N THR A 13 16.96 -8.69 -19.05
CA THR A 13 15.51 -8.77 -18.91
C THR A 13 15.07 -7.92 -17.73
N LEU A 14 14.09 -7.04 -17.96
CA LEU A 14 13.42 -6.33 -16.88
C LEU A 14 12.30 -7.23 -16.36
N VAL A 15 12.21 -7.37 -15.04
CA VAL A 15 11.24 -8.25 -14.39
C VAL A 15 10.52 -7.49 -13.32
N THR A 16 9.20 -7.61 -13.33
CA THR A 16 8.32 -7.15 -12.25
C THR A 16 7.61 -8.36 -11.68
N CYS A 17 7.58 -8.46 -10.36
CA CYS A 17 6.87 -9.52 -9.66
C CYS A 17 5.91 -8.91 -8.64
N ASP A 18 4.80 -9.61 -8.41
CA ASP A 18 3.87 -9.35 -7.33
C ASP A 18 3.78 -10.60 -6.44
N VAL A 19 3.90 -10.42 -5.13
CA VAL A 19 3.74 -11.50 -4.16
C VAL A 19 2.26 -11.72 -3.89
N LYS A 20 1.73 -12.86 -4.34
CA LYS A 20 0.31 -13.18 -4.19
C LYS A 20 -0.11 -13.14 -2.73
N SER A 21 -1.05 -12.26 -2.39
CA SER A 21 -1.76 -12.26 -1.11
C SER A 21 -0.85 -12.25 0.13
N LEU A 22 0.29 -11.55 0.07
CA LEU A 22 1.36 -11.55 1.07
C LEU A 22 0.86 -11.55 2.53
N TYR A 23 0.00 -10.60 2.89
CA TYR A 23 -0.50 -10.46 4.27
C TYR A 23 -1.37 -11.62 4.77
N THR A 24 -1.84 -12.51 3.90
CA THR A 24 -2.76 -13.60 4.27
C THR A 24 -2.10 -14.97 4.35
N ILE A 25 -0.89 -15.13 3.81
CA ILE A 25 -0.26 -16.45 3.60
C ILE A 25 1.01 -16.68 4.44
N ILE A 26 1.51 -15.66 5.13
CA ILE A 26 2.72 -15.78 5.97
C ILE A 26 2.43 -16.77 7.12
N PRO A 27 3.20 -17.86 7.27
CA PRO A 27 3.08 -18.74 8.43
C PRO A 27 3.42 -17.98 9.71
N HIS A 28 2.55 -18.03 10.73
CA HIS A 28 2.77 -17.31 11.99
C HIS A 28 4.14 -17.63 12.59
N THR A 29 4.47 -18.92 12.71
CA THR A 29 5.77 -19.39 13.21
C THR A 29 6.93 -18.85 12.36
N GLY A 30 6.82 -18.90 11.04
CA GLY A 30 7.85 -18.40 10.12
C GLY A 30 8.10 -16.90 10.28
N GLY A 31 7.04 -16.10 10.32
CA GLY A 31 7.16 -14.66 10.51
C GLY A 31 7.64 -14.25 11.90
N VAL A 32 7.23 -14.95 12.97
CA VAL A 32 7.74 -14.69 14.33
C VAL A 32 9.23 -14.99 14.40
N GLN A 33 9.69 -16.11 13.83
CA GLN A 33 11.12 -16.43 13.79
C GLN A 33 11.93 -15.44 12.95
N ALA A 34 11.40 -14.97 11.83
CA ALA A 34 12.02 -13.93 11.03
C ALA A 34 12.19 -12.63 11.84
N MET A 35 11.14 -12.17 12.52
CA MET A 35 11.21 -10.99 13.37
C MET A 35 12.19 -11.17 14.53
N LYS A 36 12.21 -12.36 15.17
CA LYS A 36 13.16 -12.66 16.25
C LYS A 36 14.60 -12.52 15.76
N ARG A 37 14.93 -13.11 14.60
CA ARG A 37 16.28 -13.02 14.02
C ARG A 37 16.67 -11.59 13.65
N ILE A 38 15.75 -10.82 13.07
CA ILE A 38 15.99 -9.42 12.70
C ILE A 38 16.25 -8.55 13.94
N LEU A 39 15.48 -8.74 15.01
CA LEU A 39 15.67 -7.97 16.24
C LEU A 39 16.98 -8.39 16.94
N ALA A 40 17.28 -9.68 16.98
CA ALA A 40 18.49 -10.21 17.62
C ALA A 40 19.78 -9.81 16.88
N SER A 41 19.73 -9.60 15.56
CA SER A 41 20.87 -9.17 14.76
C SER A 41 21.05 -7.64 14.69
N SER A 42 20.15 -6.87 15.31
CA SER A 42 20.19 -5.40 15.24
C SER A 42 20.87 -4.78 16.45
N ASP A 43 22.07 -4.23 16.24
CA ASP A 43 22.80 -3.46 17.26
C ASP A 43 22.07 -2.18 17.71
N LYS A 44 21.01 -1.78 16.98
CA LYS A 44 20.22 -0.57 17.24
C LYS A 44 18.98 -0.85 18.09
N TYR A 45 18.68 -2.11 18.38
CA TYR A 45 17.48 -2.45 19.14
C TYR A 45 17.66 -2.10 20.62
N MET A 46 16.98 -1.04 21.05
CA MET A 46 16.96 -0.55 22.45
C MET A 46 15.60 -0.76 23.12
N GLY A 47 14.79 -1.71 22.60
CA GLY A 47 13.43 -1.96 23.05
C GLY A 47 13.33 -2.91 24.24
N PRO A 48 12.11 -3.37 24.59
CA PRO A 48 11.88 -4.41 25.59
C PRO A 48 12.58 -5.73 25.24
N PRO A 49 12.66 -6.71 26.16
CA PRO A 49 13.20 -8.04 25.85
C PRO A 49 12.56 -8.64 24.59
N ILE A 50 13.37 -9.21 23.69
CA ILE A 50 12.90 -9.70 22.38
C ILE A 50 11.82 -10.77 22.56
N GLU A 51 12.02 -11.68 23.51
CA GLU A 51 11.07 -12.74 23.89
C GLU A 51 9.69 -12.16 24.23
N TYR A 52 9.65 -11.10 25.04
CA TYR A 52 8.40 -10.40 25.38
C TYR A 52 7.72 -9.80 24.15
N VAL A 53 8.49 -9.22 23.22
CA VAL A 53 7.94 -8.70 21.96
C VAL A 53 7.40 -9.82 21.08
N MET A 54 8.06 -10.99 21.05
CA MET A 54 7.61 -12.15 20.27
C MET A 54 6.33 -12.75 20.85
N GLU A 55 6.18 -12.83 22.17
CA GLU A 55 4.96 -13.26 22.84
C GLU A 55 3.77 -12.35 22.49
N ILE A 56 3.98 -11.02 22.53
CA ILE A 56 2.93 -10.06 22.13
C ILE A 56 2.60 -10.21 20.64
N LEU A 57 3.62 -10.37 19.79
CA LEU A 57 3.41 -10.55 18.35
C LEU A 57 2.59 -11.80 18.07
N GLU A 58 2.95 -12.93 18.69
CA GLU A 58 2.21 -14.18 18.55
C GLU A 58 0.77 -14.06 19.06
N LEU A 59 0.55 -13.34 20.17
CA LEU A 59 -0.80 -13.05 20.66
C LEU A 59 -1.62 -12.27 19.63
N VAL A 60 -1.05 -11.21 19.03
CA VAL A 60 -1.72 -10.38 18.02
C VAL A 60 -2.07 -11.18 16.76
N LEU A 61 -1.19 -12.10 16.34
CA LEU A 61 -1.39 -12.95 15.16
C LEU A 61 -2.40 -14.06 15.41
N THR A 62 -2.35 -14.73 16.57
CA THR A 62 -3.17 -15.92 16.88
C THR A 62 -4.53 -15.59 17.46
N GLN A 63 -4.67 -14.48 18.20
CA GLN A 63 -5.93 -14.05 18.80
C GLN A 63 -6.67 -13.04 17.90
N ASN A 64 -6.53 -13.20 16.58
CA ASN A 64 -7.23 -12.37 15.62
C ASN A 64 -8.58 -13.00 15.23
N TYR A 65 -9.63 -12.60 15.95
CA TYR A 65 -11.00 -13.00 15.67
C TYR A 65 -11.75 -11.86 14.99
N PHE A 66 -12.46 -12.17 13.91
CA PHE A 66 -13.34 -11.21 13.24
C PHE A 66 -14.64 -11.89 12.85
N ARG A 67 -15.69 -11.09 12.72
CA ARG A 67 -17.00 -11.57 12.28
C ARG A 67 -17.23 -11.17 10.83
N PHE A 68 -17.57 -12.15 10.00
CA PHE A 68 -18.06 -11.89 8.66
C PHE A 68 -19.49 -12.44 8.58
N GLU A 69 -20.43 -11.57 8.22
CA GLU A 69 -21.87 -11.81 8.36
C GLU A 69 -22.24 -12.21 9.80
N LEU A 70 -22.71 -13.45 9.99
CA LEU A 70 -23.14 -14.02 11.27
C LEU A 70 -22.14 -15.01 11.86
N GLU A 71 -21.04 -15.29 11.16
CA GLU A 71 -20.06 -16.31 11.54
C GLU A 71 -18.78 -15.67 12.06
N TRP A 72 -18.17 -16.32 13.06
CA TRP A 72 -16.89 -15.92 13.62
C TRP A 72 -15.76 -16.68 12.97
N TYR A 73 -14.70 -15.96 12.61
CA TYR A 73 -13.52 -16.50 11.99
C TYR A 73 -12.29 -16.15 12.84
N ARG A 74 -11.38 -17.11 12.96
CA ARG A 74 -10.02 -16.88 13.49
C ARG A 74 -9.05 -16.93 12.32
N GLN A 75 -8.19 -15.93 12.21
CA GLN A 75 -7.13 -15.95 11.21
C GLN A 75 -6.12 -17.05 11.54
N SER A 76 -5.90 -17.99 10.62
CA SER A 76 -4.99 -19.13 10.81
C SER A 76 -3.57 -18.88 10.28
N ALA A 77 -3.42 -17.92 9.38
CA ALA A 77 -2.15 -17.51 8.79
C ALA A 77 -2.18 -16.04 8.36
N GLY A 78 -0.99 -15.49 8.15
CA GLY A 78 -0.79 -14.11 7.76
C GLY A 78 -0.91 -13.16 8.94
N THR A 79 -1.42 -11.97 8.68
CA THR A 79 -1.76 -10.96 9.67
C THR A 79 -2.98 -10.18 9.20
N SER A 80 -3.74 -9.65 10.15
CA SER A 80 -4.89 -8.81 9.80
C SER A 80 -4.41 -7.50 9.19
N MET A 81 -5.00 -7.16 8.05
CA MET A 81 -4.74 -5.90 7.37
C MET A 81 -5.21 -4.73 8.25
N GLY A 82 -4.37 -3.71 8.39
CA GLY A 82 -4.68 -2.51 9.18
C GLY A 82 -4.14 -2.54 10.61
N THR A 83 -3.53 -3.63 11.06
CA THR A 83 -2.74 -3.63 12.29
C THR A 83 -1.44 -2.84 12.09
N ALA A 84 -1.03 -2.09 13.11
CA ALA A 84 0.15 -1.22 13.03
C ALA A 84 1.45 -1.99 12.74
N MET A 85 1.55 -3.25 13.18
CA MET A 85 2.76 -4.07 13.00
C MET A 85 2.80 -4.82 11.66
N ALA A 86 1.70 -4.88 10.89
CA ALA A 86 1.61 -5.74 9.72
C ALA A 86 2.64 -5.43 8.64
N PRO A 87 2.89 -4.16 8.27
CA PRO A 87 3.91 -3.84 7.28
C PRO A 87 5.31 -4.29 7.71
N MET A 88 5.65 -4.11 9.00
CA MET A 88 6.94 -4.52 9.54
C MET A 88 7.10 -6.04 9.55
N TYR A 89 6.06 -6.74 9.99
CA TYR A 89 6.01 -8.20 10.02
C TYR A 89 6.16 -8.82 8.62
N ALA A 90 5.38 -8.32 7.64
CA ALA A 90 5.44 -8.80 6.26
C ALA A 90 6.80 -8.52 5.62
N ASN A 91 7.36 -7.31 5.84
CA ASN A 91 8.69 -6.97 5.34
C ASN A 91 9.80 -7.82 5.96
N GLY A 92 9.69 -8.15 7.26
CA GLY A 92 10.67 -8.99 7.94
C GLY A 92 10.67 -10.43 7.42
N TYR A 93 9.49 -11.02 7.23
CA TYR A 93 9.38 -12.34 6.62
C TYR A 93 9.93 -12.37 5.19
N MET A 94 9.56 -11.38 4.36
CA MET A 94 10.05 -11.28 2.99
C MET A 94 11.56 -11.03 2.92
N PHE A 95 12.13 -10.23 3.81
CA PHE A 95 13.57 -9.98 3.86
C PHE A 95 14.37 -11.28 4.04
N GLU A 96 13.92 -12.14 4.95
CA GLU A 96 14.58 -13.43 5.18
C GLU A 96 14.42 -14.36 3.98
N PHE A 97 13.21 -14.47 3.44
CA PHE A 97 12.92 -15.26 2.25
C PHE A 97 13.78 -14.81 1.05
N GLU A 98 13.87 -13.50 0.82
CA GLU A 98 14.64 -12.89 -0.25
C GLU A 98 16.12 -13.20 -0.13
N THR A 99 16.67 -13.04 1.07
CA THR A 99 18.11 -13.30 1.30
C THR A 99 18.43 -14.76 0.99
N GLN A 100 17.62 -15.70 1.47
CA GLN A 100 17.89 -17.14 1.33
C GLN A 100 17.60 -17.68 -0.08
N HIS A 101 16.52 -17.23 -0.72
CA HIS A 101 15.99 -17.86 -1.93
C HIS A 101 16.12 -17.02 -3.20
N ILE A 102 16.46 -15.73 -3.09
CA ILE A 102 16.56 -14.83 -4.24
C ILE A 102 17.96 -14.21 -4.35
N LEU A 103 18.38 -13.46 -3.33
CA LEU A 103 19.59 -12.65 -3.40
C LEU A 103 20.85 -13.51 -3.38
N GLU A 104 20.98 -14.46 -2.45
CA GLU A 104 22.17 -15.33 -2.40
C GLU A 104 22.26 -16.29 -3.61
N PRO A 105 21.20 -17.03 -4.00
CA PRO A 105 21.31 -17.99 -5.11
C PRO A 105 21.51 -17.34 -6.48
N PHE A 106 21.04 -16.10 -6.67
CA PHE A 106 21.05 -15.41 -7.97
C PHE A 106 21.88 -14.13 -7.98
N LYS A 107 22.78 -13.93 -7.01
CA LYS A 107 23.62 -12.72 -6.88
C LYS A 107 24.40 -12.36 -8.14
N ASP A 108 24.83 -13.36 -8.91
CA ASP A 108 25.65 -13.15 -10.12
C ASP A 108 24.80 -12.79 -11.35
N ILE A 109 23.49 -12.97 -11.27
CA ILE A 109 22.52 -12.77 -12.35
C ILE A 109 21.69 -11.50 -12.10
N ILE A 110 21.30 -11.23 -10.85
CA ILE A 110 20.53 -10.05 -10.47
C ILE A 110 21.45 -8.82 -10.46
N LEU A 111 21.27 -7.92 -11.43
CA LEU A 111 22.00 -6.66 -11.53
C LEU A 111 21.43 -5.59 -10.59
N SER A 112 20.12 -5.64 -10.35
CA SER A 112 19.43 -4.75 -9.42
C SER A 112 18.20 -5.44 -8.88
N TYR A 113 17.97 -5.29 -7.58
CA TYR A 113 16.79 -5.77 -6.88
C TYR A 113 16.17 -4.62 -6.10
N SER A 114 14.87 -4.45 -6.20
CA SER A 114 14.11 -3.46 -5.43
C SER A 114 12.76 -4.03 -5.08
N ARG A 115 12.32 -3.80 -3.84
CA ARG A 115 11.00 -4.21 -3.39
C ARG A 115 10.29 -3.07 -2.68
N TYR A 116 9.00 -2.93 -2.98
CA TYR A 116 8.06 -2.08 -2.27
C TYR A 116 6.92 -2.96 -1.74
N ILE A 117 7.03 -3.39 -0.49
CA ILE A 117 6.06 -4.32 0.14
C ILE A 117 5.96 -5.63 -0.65
N ASP A 118 4.93 -5.81 -1.47
CA ASP A 118 4.62 -6.96 -2.31
C ASP A 118 5.07 -6.80 -3.77
N ASP A 119 5.28 -5.57 -4.22
CA ASP A 119 5.78 -5.26 -5.56
C ASP A 119 7.32 -5.38 -5.62
N ILE A 120 7.83 -6.24 -6.50
CA ILE A 120 9.25 -6.47 -6.72
C ILE A 120 9.64 -6.02 -8.13
N PHE A 121 10.77 -5.35 -8.25
CA PHE A 121 11.41 -5.01 -9.52
C PHE A 121 12.83 -5.57 -9.54
N MET A 122 13.19 -6.25 -10.63
CA MET A 122 14.50 -6.84 -10.84
C MET A 122 15.01 -6.55 -12.23
N ILE A 123 16.33 -6.42 -12.33
CA ILE A 123 17.06 -6.37 -13.59
C ILE A 123 17.95 -7.60 -13.63
N ILE A 124 17.68 -8.47 -14.58
CA ILE A 124 18.32 -9.79 -14.67
C ILE A 124 19.25 -9.81 -15.87
N LYS A 125 20.49 -10.25 -15.65
CA LYS A 125 21.45 -10.54 -16.72
C LYS A 125 21.07 -11.86 -17.39
N GLY A 126 20.53 -11.78 -18.60
CA GLY A 126 20.03 -12.95 -19.32
C GLY A 126 18.80 -12.62 -20.15
N ASP A 127 18.33 -13.62 -20.89
CA ASP A 127 17.05 -13.57 -21.59
C ASP A 127 15.88 -13.95 -20.66
N ASN A 128 14.68 -13.92 -21.21
CA ASN A 128 13.47 -14.27 -20.47
C ASN A 128 13.50 -15.72 -19.96
N SER A 129 14.21 -16.64 -20.61
CA SER A 129 14.24 -18.06 -20.19
C SER A 129 14.97 -18.24 -18.85
N ILE A 130 16.04 -17.48 -18.63
CA ILE A 130 16.78 -17.45 -17.35
C ILE A 130 15.89 -16.85 -16.26
N ALA A 131 15.21 -15.75 -16.57
CA ALA A 131 14.30 -15.08 -15.65
C ALA A 131 13.12 -15.99 -15.25
N GLU A 132 12.51 -16.68 -16.21
CA GLU A 132 11.44 -17.65 -15.98
C GLU A 132 11.90 -18.82 -15.10
N SER A 133 13.08 -19.37 -15.38
CA SER A 133 13.66 -20.46 -14.59
C SER A 133 13.90 -20.04 -13.14
N MET A 134 14.39 -18.82 -12.92
CA MET A 134 14.57 -18.24 -11.59
C MET A 134 13.22 -18.12 -10.85
N VAL A 135 12.18 -17.62 -11.51
CA VAL A 135 10.85 -17.46 -10.90
C VAL A 135 10.20 -18.81 -10.61
N GLN A 136 10.36 -19.80 -11.49
CA GLN A 136 9.90 -21.16 -11.25
C GLN A 136 10.58 -21.78 -10.04
N TYR A 137 11.89 -21.58 -9.88
CA TYR A 137 12.62 -21.99 -8.69
C TYR A 137 12.06 -21.32 -7.44
N ILE A 138 11.88 -20.00 -7.44
CA ILE A 138 11.36 -19.25 -6.28
C ILE A 138 9.97 -19.76 -5.88
N ASN A 139 9.08 -19.97 -6.86
CA ASN A 139 7.74 -20.52 -6.64
C ASN A 139 7.73 -21.97 -6.14
N SER A 140 8.84 -22.70 -6.32
CA SER A 140 9.01 -24.07 -5.81
C SER A 140 9.55 -24.12 -4.38
N CYS A 141 10.17 -23.05 -3.88
CA CYS A 141 10.81 -23.03 -2.56
C CYS A 141 9.80 -23.19 -1.41
N THR A 142 8.62 -22.58 -1.53
CA THR A 142 7.59 -22.64 -0.50
C THR A 142 6.19 -22.39 -1.08
N PRO A 143 5.14 -23.09 -0.61
CA PRO A 143 3.77 -22.77 -0.99
C PRO A 143 3.30 -21.40 -0.48
N ASN A 144 3.98 -20.82 0.52
CA ASN A 144 3.61 -19.57 1.18
C ASN A 144 4.09 -18.30 0.47
N VAL A 145 4.90 -18.41 -0.59
CA VAL A 145 5.35 -17.27 -1.37
C VAL A 145 5.23 -17.66 -2.83
N GLN A 146 4.30 -17.02 -3.53
CA GLN A 146 4.13 -17.22 -4.96
C GLN A 146 4.21 -15.87 -5.66
N LEU A 147 5.09 -15.81 -6.66
CA LEU A 147 5.29 -14.66 -7.50
C LEU A 147 4.47 -14.80 -8.78
N THR A 148 3.71 -13.76 -9.10
CA THR A 148 3.23 -13.51 -10.47
C THR A 148 4.16 -12.52 -11.14
N THR A 149 4.55 -12.76 -12.39
CA THR A 149 5.62 -12.00 -13.02
C THR A 149 5.26 -11.49 -14.40
N THR A 150 5.72 -10.28 -14.71
CA THR A 150 5.75 -9.72 -16.06
C THR A 150 7.19 -9.42 -16.40
N MET A 151 7.65 -9.89 -17.56
CA MET A 151 9.04 -9.84 -17.99
C MET A 151 9.12 -9.31 -19.41
N ASP A 152 10.03 -8.36 -19.65
CA ASP A 152 10.28 -7.85 -20.98
C ASP A 152 11.71 -7.28 -21.08
N PRO A 153 12.43 -7.48 -22.20
CA PRO A 153 13.77 -6.91 -22.38
C PRO A 153 13.78 -5.37 -22.53
N LEU A 154 12.66 -4.77 -22.95
CA LEU A 154 12.53 -3.34 -23.25
C LEU A 154 11.65 -2.59 -22.27
N THR A 155 10.50 -3.11 -21.86
CA THR A 155 9.51 -2.32 -21.12
C THR A 155 8.71 -3.11 -20.08
N VAL A 156 8.67 -2.60 -18.85
CA VAL A 156 7.83 -3.16 -17.78
C VAL A 156 7.14 -2.06 -16.98
N ASP A 157 5.98 -2.39 -16.42
CA ASP A 157 5.20 -1.49 -15.57
C ASP A 157 5.46 -1.83 -14.09
N PHE A 158 5.96 -0.86 -13.31
CA PHE A 158 6.23 -1.02 -11.89
C PHE A 158 5.63 0.14 -11.10
N LEU A 159 4.72 -0.16 -10.18
CA LEU A 159 3.95 0.85 -9.44
C LEU A 159 3.28 1.85 -10.40
N ASP A 160 3.65 3.12 -10.27
CA ASP A 160 3.10 4.25 -11.01
C ASP A 160 3.95 4.65 -12.24
N VAL A 161 4.93 3.84 -12.62
CA VAL A 161 5.85 4.14 -13.72
C VAL A 161 5.99 2.98 -14.69
N ARG A 162 6.11 3.32 -15.97
CA ARG A 162 6.57 2.42 -17.02
C ARG A 162 8.06 2.63 -17.19
N ILE A 163 8.84 1.59 -16.95
CA ILE A 163 10.29 1.59 -17.07
C ILE A 163 10.64 1.09 -18.47
N ILE A 164 11.45 1.86 -19.20
CA ILE A 164 11.81 1.62 -20.59
C ILE A 164 13.34 1.56 -20.69
N ARG A 165 13.86 0.50 -21.28
CA ARG A 165 15.28 0.36 -21.58
C ARG A 165 15.63 1.10 -22.88
N GLU A 166 16.50 2.08 -22.78
CA GLU A 166 17.05 2.84 -23.90
C GLU A 166 18.56 2.58 -23.99
N GLY A 167 18.92 1.49 -24.68
CA GLY A 167 20.30 1.00 -24.76
C GLY A 167 20.85 0.59 -23.39
N ASN A 168 21.78 1.39 -22.87
CA ASN A 168 22.45 1.15 -21.58
C ASN A 168 21.85 1.97 -20.43
N LYS A 169 20.72 2.65 -20.65
CA LYS A 169 20.04 3.48 -19.65
C LYS A 169 18.59 3.05 -19.48
N LEU A 170 18.01 3.45 -18.36
CA LEU A 170 16.59 3.32 -18.08
C LEU A 170 15.92 4.69 -18.14
N ALA A 171 14.97 4.81 -19.06
CA ALA A 171 13.97 5.85 -19.09
C ALA A 171 12.74 5.39 -18.30
N TYR A 172 11.92 6.34 -17.86
CA TYR A 172 10.65 6.03 -17.23
C TYR A 172 9.61 7.10 -17.53
N THR A 173 8.35 6.70 -17.58
CA THR A 173 7.21 7.58 -17.79
C THR A 173 6.06 7.19 -16.86
N LEU A 174 5.13 8.11 -16.62
CA LEU A 174 3.97 7.83 -15.78
C LEU A 174 3.14 6.68 -16.39
N PHE A 175 2.85 5.67 -15.58
CA PHE A 175 1.96 4.57 -15.97
C PHE A 175 0.61 4.72 -15.29
N THR A 176 -0.46 4.47 -16.04
CA THR A 176 -1.83 4.39 -15.53
C THR A 176 -2.46 3.11 -16.03
N LYS A 177 -3.01 2.30 -15.13
CA LYS A 177 -3.74 1.08 -15.49
C LYS A 177 -4.97 1.45 -16.34
N SER A 178 -5.29 0.62 -17.34
CA SER A 178 -6.47 0.81 -18.20
C SER A 178 -7.80 0.82 -17.43
N THR A 179 -7.81 0.27 -16.21
CA THR A 179 -8.96 0.25 -15.30
C THR A 179 -9.11 1.51 -14.45
N ASP A 180 -8.21 2.49 -14.53
CA ASP A 180 -8.31 3.76 -13.80
C ASP A 180 -9.52 4.57 -14.27
N ARG A 181 -10.50 4.76 -13.38
CA ARG A 181 -11.75 5.50 -13.65
C ARG A 181 -11.63 7.00 -13.31
N ASN A 182 -10.45 7.56 -13.52
CA ASN A 182 -10.06 8.91 -13.15
C ASN A 182 -10.07 9.17 -11.63
N THR A 183 -10.94 8.65 -10.76
CA THR A 183 -11.03 8.79 -9.27
C THR A 183 -10.64 10.10 -8.53
N LEU A 184 -10.17 11.15 -9.21
CA LEU A 184 -9.79 12.43 -8.65
C LEU A 184 -11.01 13.09 -8.00
N LEU A 185 -10.74 13.86 -6.96
CA LEU A 185 -11.77 14.54 -6.20
C LEU A 185 -12.56 15.49 -7.10
N GLN A 186 -13.88 15.54 -6.99
CA GLN A 186 -14.66 16.54 -7.75
C GLN A 186 -14.50 17.94 -7.15
N ALA A 187 -14.40 18.97 -8.00
CA ALA A 187 -14.20 20.36 -7.57
C ALA A 187 -15.37 20.91 -6.74
N ASN A 188 -16.60 20.46 -7.04
CA ASN A 188 -17.83 20.81 -6.32
C ASN A 188 -18.06 19.98 -5.03
N SER A 189 -17.18 19.04 -4.71
CA SER A 189 -17.34 18.19 -3.53
C SER A 189 -17.19 18.98 -2.22
N PHE A 190 -17.84 18.47 -1.17
CA PHE A 190 -17.80 19.03 0.18
C PHE A 190 -16.50 18.66 0.91
N HIS A 191 -15.38 19.17 0.40
CA HIS A 191 -14.05 19.01 0.97
C HIS A 191 -13.42 20.38 1.24
N PRO A 192 -12.44 20.45 2.16
CA PRO A 192 -11.69 21.68 2.39
C PRO A 192 -11.15 22.28 1.08
N ASN A 193 -11.38 23.58 0.86
CA ASN A 193 -10.89 24.25 -0.35
C ASN A 193 -9.36 24.18 -0.50
N ALA A 194 -8.62 24.19 0.62
CA ALA A 194 -7.18 24.01 0.63
C ALA A 194 -6.76 22.67 -0.01
N LEU A 195 -7.47 21.57 0.29
CA LEU A 195 -7.23 20.26 -0.31
C LEU A 195 -7.53 20.28 -1.81
N LYS A 196 -8.67 20.87 -2.20
CA LYS A 196 -9.04 20.97 -3.62
C LYS A 196 -8.00 21.78 -4.41
N GLN A 197 -7.47 22.85 -3.85
CA GLN A 197 -6.44 23.67 -4.49
C GLN A 197 -5.06 23.02 -4.52
N SER A 198 -4.71 22.21 -3.51
CA SER A 198 -3.41 21.52 -3.48
C SER A 198 -3.35 20.27 -4.36
N LEU A 199 -4.51 19.66 -4.65
CA LEU A 199 -4.57 18.41 -5.39
C LEU A 199 -3.98 18.52 -6.81
N PRO A 200 -4.37 19.51 -7.66
CA PRO A 200 -3.73 19.70 -8.97
C PRO A 200 -2.22 19.88 -8.89
N TYR A 201 -1.75 20.71 -7.95
CA TYR A 201 -0.33 20.94 -7.74
C TYR A 201 0.42 19.63 -7.42
N SER A 202 -0.12 18.81 -6.51
CA SER A 202 0.51 17.53 -6.15
C SER A 202 0.57 16.53 -7.30
N GLN A 203 -0.46 16.46 -8.14
CA GLN A 203 -0.50 15.54 -9.28
C GLN A 203 0.36 16.03 -10.44
N PHE A 204 0.38 17.33 -10.74
CA PHE A 204 1.30 17.88 -11.73
C PHE A 204 2.77 17.69 -11.31
N LEU A 205 3.11 17.93 -10.04
CA LEU A 205 4.44 17.61 -9.53
C LEU A 205 4.78 16.12 -9.68
N ARG A 206 3.83 15.22 -9.41
CA ARG A 206 4.02 13.78 -9.61
C ARG A 206 4.30 13.45 -11.08
N VAL A 207 3.54 14.02 -12.01
CA VAL A 207 3.76 13.84 -13.45
C VAL A 207 5.17 14.31 -13.83
N MET A 208 5.58 15.51 -13.40
CA MET A 208 6.91 16.04 -13.72
C MET A 208 8.05 15.21 -13.12
N ARG A 209 7.84 14.59 -11.95
CA ARG A 209 8.86 13.76 -11.27
C ARG A 209 8.96 12.36 -11.85
N ASN A 210 7.83 11.80 -12.29
CA ASN A 210 7.73 10.41 -12.76
C ASN A 210 7.94 10.30 -14.28
N ASN A 211 8.63 11.25 -14.90
CA ASN A 211 9.02 11.21 -16.30
C ASN A 211 10.50 11.56 -16.44
N SER A 212 11.24 10.75 -17.18
CA SER A 212 12.65 11.01 -17.51
C SER A 212 12.81 11.90 -18.75
N ASP A 213 11.82 11.89 -19.65
CA ASP A 213 11.81 12.68 -20.88
C ASP A 213 10.88 13.90 -20.71
N PRO A 214 11.40 15.14 -20.87
CA PRO A 214 10.58 16.36 -20.82
C PRO A 214 9.43 16.37 -21.83
N GLY A 215 9.59 15.78 -23.02
CA GLY A 215 8.53 15.74 -24.04
C GLY A 215 7.34 14.91 -23.59
N LYS A 216 7.60 13.69 -23.10
CA LYS A 216 6.57 12.82 -22.51
C LYS A 216 5.95 13.42 -21.25
N ALA A 217 6.74 14.15 -20.45
CA ALA A 217 6.23 14.84 -19.27
C ALA A 217 5.15 15.86 -19.65
N GLU A 218 5.37 16.65 -20.71
CA GLU A 218 4.41 17.65 -21.18
C GLU A 218 3.11 17.00 -21.72
N GLU A 219 3.23 15.91 -22.49
CA GLU A 219 2.07 15.12 -22.94
C GLU A 219 1.24 14.61 -21.75
N GLN A 220 1.89 14.02 -20.75
CA GLN A 220 1.23 13.52 -19.55
C GLN A 220 0.63 14.64 -18.69
N LEU A 221 1.21 15.84 -18.69
CA LEU A 221 0.63 17.02 -18.05
C LEU A 221 -0.68 17.43 -18.75
N GLY A 222 -0.73 17.38 -20.09
CA GLY A 222 -1.95 17.60 -20.86
C GLY A 222 -3.06 16.60 -20.51
N LEU A 223 -2.73 15.30 -20.45
CA LEU A 223 -3.69 14.26 -20.05
C LEU A 223 -4.18 14.46 -18.61
N MET A 224 -3.29 14.80 -17.68
CA MET A 224 -3.66 15.10 -16.29
C MET A 224 -4.55 16.34 -16.19
N TRP A 225 -4.27 17.36 -17.01
CA TRP A 225 -5.09 18.56 -17.11
C TRP A 225 -6.53 18.23 -17.50
N GLU A 226 -6.71 17.44 -18.57
CA GLU A 226 -8.02 16.98 -19.03
C GLU A 226 -8.74 16.18 -17.94
N LYS A 227 -8.03 15.29 -17.22
CA LYS A 227 -8.61 14.54 -16.09
C LYS A 227 -9.16 15.47 -15.01
N PHE A 228 -8.50 16.60 -14.71
CA PHE A 228 -9.01 17.59 -13.76
C PHE A 228 -10.18 18.41 -14.32
N GLN A 229 -10.14 18.79 -15.60
CA GLN A 229 -11.27 19.49 -16.22
C GLN A 229 -12.55 18.65 -16.18
N GLN A 230 -12.45 17.33 -16.45
CA GLN A 230 -13.57 16.38 -16.29
C GLN A 230 -14.12 16.31 -14.86
N ARG A 231 -13.33 16.73 -13.85
CA ARG A 231 -13.74 16.81 -12.44
C ARG A 231 -14.25 18.19 -12.03
N GLY A 232 -14.39 19.12 -12.97
CA GLY A 232 -14.95 20.46 -12.77
C GLY A 232 -13.96 21.49 -12.24
N TYR A 233 -12.65 21.24 -12.34
CA TYR A 233 -11.66 22.26 -11.97
C TYR A 233 -11.55 23.33 -13.04
N SER A 234 -11.61 24.59 -12.62
CA SER A 234 -11.43 25.73 -13.53
C SER A 234 -9.98 25.86 -13.98
N ASP A 235 -9.77 26.31 -15.22
CA ASP A 235 -8.45 26.61 -15.78
C ASP A 235 -7.60 27.50 -14.89
N PHE A 236 -8.19 28.52 -14.24
CA PHE A 236 -7.46 29.40 -13.32
C PHE A 236 -6.74 28.63 -12.20
N VAL A 237 -7.40 27.65 -11.59
CA VAL A 237 -6.83 26.82 -10.53
C VAL A 237 -5.72 25.92 -11.07
N LEU A 238 -5.94 25.36 -12.26
CA LEU A 238 -4.97 24.46 -12.90
C LEU A 238 -3.71 25.22 -13.35
N ARG A 239 -3.85 26.39 -13.99
CA ARG A 239 -2.71 27.26 -14.36
C ARG A 239 -1.90 27.64 -13.14
N LYS A 240 -2.56 28.16 -12.10
CA LYS A 240 -1.90 28.54 -10.85
C LYS A 240 -1.13 27.37 -10.21
N ALA A 241 -1.68 26.17 -10.27
CA ALA A 241 -1.01 24.98 -9.77
C ALA A 241 0.21 24.62 -10.62
N LEU A 242 0.11 24.69 -11.94
CA LEU A 242 1.18 24.38 -12.88
C LEU A 242 2.34 25.38 -12.78
N ASP A 243 2.05 26.69 -12.72
CA ASP A 243 3.05 27.75 -12.51
C ASP A 243 3.83 27.54 -11.20
N LYS A 244 3.11 27.07 -10.16
CA LYS A 244 3.72 26.71 -8.89
C LYS A 244 4.64 25.48 -9.02
N CYS A 245 4.34 24.53 -9.90
CA CYS A 245 5.21 23.38 -10.15
C CYS A 245 6.53 23.80 -10.78
N TYR A 246 6.49 24.64 -11.82
CA TYR A 246 7.69 25.13 -12.49
C TYR A 246 8.60 25.95 -11.57
N SER A 247 8.01 26.75 -10.66
CA SER A 247 8.78 27.50 -9.66
C SER A 247 9.32 26.63 -8.50
N ALA A 248 8.66 25.52 -8.17
CA ALA A 248 9.04 24.66 -7.05
C ALA A 248 10.17 23.66 -7.35
N GLN A 249 10.63 23.52 -8.61
CA GLN A 249 11.78 22.67 -8.93
C GLN A 249 13.08 23.09 -8.21
N ALA A 250 13.11 24.27 -7.57
CA ALA A 250 14.29 24.84 -6.92
C ALA A 250 14.41 24.62 -5.40
N THR A 251 13.47 23.96 -4.70
CA THR A 251 13.56 23.91 -3.22
C THR A 251 12.95 22.65 -2.63
N LEU A 252 13.79 21.69 -2.21
CA LEU A 252 13.33 20.40 -1.64
C LEU A 252 13.98 19.99 -0.32
N GLU A 253 14.55 20.94 0.42
CA GLU A 253 15.05 20.69 1.78
C GLU A 253 14.54 21.76 2.74
N ALA A 254 13.22 21.80 2.95
CA ALA A 254 12.69 22.51 4.11
C ALA A 254 12.57 21.49 5.26
N PRO A 255 13.22 21.72 6.42
CA PRO A 255 13.04 20.85 7.57
C PRO A 255 11.56 20.84 7.99
N PRO A 256 11.06 19.72 8.52
CA PRO A 256 9.68 19.63 8.97
C PRO A 256 9.45 20.65 10.08
N ILE A 257 8.68 21.69 9.78
CA ILE A 257 8.27 22.68 10.78
C ILE A 257 7.29 21.98 11.72
N LYS A 258 7.68 21.75 12.98
CA LYS A 258 6.77 21.31 14.04
C LYS A 258 5.72 22.40 14.26
N LYS A 259 4.58 22.27 13.58
CA LYS A 259 3.40 23.12 13.77
C LYS A 259 2.43 22.40 14.69
N LEU A 260 1.87 23.12 15.65
CA LEU A 260 0.74 22.62 16.43
C LEU A 260 -0.43 22.32 15.49
N VAL A 261 -1.00 21.12 15.58
CA VAL A 261 -2.13 20.70 14.73
C VAL A 261 -3.39 20.64 15.57
N PHE A 262 -4.46 21.27 15.09
CA PHE A 262 -5.79 21.19 15.71
C PHE A 262 -6.72 20.34 14.82
N PRO A 263 -6.92 19.05 15.15
CA PRO A 263 -7.78 18.16 14.38
C PRO A 263 -9.26 18.38 14.73
N THR A 264 -10.10 18.66 13.73
CA THR A 264 -11.56 18.77 13.88
C THR A 264 -12.29 18.15 12.69
N THR A 265 -13.60 17.99 12.74
CA THR A 265 -14.40 17.48 11.61
C THR A 265 -14.73 18.61 10.63
N TYR A 266 -14.59 18.38 9.32
CA TYR A 266 -14.96 19.39 8.33
C TYR A 266 -16.47 19.61 8.29
N THR A 267 -16.91 20.84 8.50
CA THR A 267 -18.32 21.26 8.47
C THR A 267 -18.44 22.61 7.77
N THR A 268 -19.67 23.07 7.53
CA THR A 268 -19.94 24.40 6.95
C THR A 268 -19.47 25.54 7.85
N ALA A 269 -19.39 25.30 9.17
CA ALA A 269 -18.89 26.26 10.15
C ALA A 269 -17.35 26.25 10.29
N SER A 270 -16.64 25.29 9.69
CA SER A 270 -15.17 25.19 9.82
C SER A 270 -14.41 26.46 9.42
N PRO A 271 -14.78 27.20 8.35
CA PRO A 271 -14.12 28.46 8.02
C PRO A 271 -14.30 29.54 9.08
N GLN A 272 -15.51 29.66 9.64
CA GLN A 272 -15.85 30.63 10.69
C GLN A 272 -15.10 30.28 11.98
N PHE A 273 -15.04 28.99 12.32
CA PHE A 273 -14.31 28.49 13.47
C PHE A 273 -12.81 28.75 13.35
N LYS A 274 -12.21 28.51 12.17
CA LYS A 274 -10.81 28.87 11.89
C LYS A 274 -10.57 30.36 12.09
N GLN A 275 -11.41 31.22 11.52
CA GLN A 275 -11.30 32.68 11.68
C GLN A 275 -11.42 33.11 13.15
N MET A 276 -12.31 32.47 13.92
CA MET A 276 -12.48 32.75 15.34
C MET A 276 -11.23 32.39 16.15
N ILE A 277 -10.60 31.24 15.87
CA ILE A 277 -9.33 30.86 16.52
C ILE A 277 -8.22 31.86 16.15
N GLU A 278 -8.07 32.17 14.86
CA GLU A 278 -7.04 33.10 14.39
C GLU A 278 -7.23 34.51 14.98
N LYS A 279 -8.46 35.00 15.07
CA LYS A 279 -8.81 36.30 15.66
C LYS A 279 -8.52 36.36 17.16
N ASN A 280 -8.88 35.31 17.89
CA ASN A 280 -8.73 35.25 19.35
C ASN A 280 -7.39 34.64 19.79
N TRP A 281 -6.48 34.34 18.86
CA TRP A 281 -5.22 33.67 19.15
C TRP A 281 -4.37 34.39 20.21
N ARG A 282 -4.44 35.73 20.23
CA ARG A 282 -3.73 36.56 21.21
C ARG A 282 -4.12 36.23 22.66
N ILE A 283 -5.35 35.80 22.90
CA ILE A 283 -5.83 35.42 24.23
C ILE A 283 -5.10 34.14 24.68
N LEU A 284 -5.07 33.12 23.82
CA LEU A 284 -4.41 31.84 24.10
C LEU A 284 -2.88 31.97 24.22
N ARG A 285 -2.28 32.87 23.42
CA ARG A 285 -0.84 33.16 23.50
C ARG A 285 -0.43 33.81 24.81
N ASN A 286 -1.31 34.61 25.42
CA ASN A 286 -1.02 35.34 26.66
C ASN A 286 -1.29 34.52 27.93
N ASP A 287 -1.71 33.26 27.78
CA ASP A 287 -1.86 32.36 28.92
C ASP A 287 -0.48 31.96 29.46
N MET A 288 -0.17 32.41 30.69
CA MET A 288 1.12 32.18 31.33
C MET A 288 1.43 30.70 31.60
N SER A 289 0.42 29.82 31.53
CA SER A 289 0.58 28.39 31.77
C SER A 289 1.07 27.59 30.55
N LEU A 290 0.97 28.14 29.33
CA LEU A 290 1.21 27.40 28.09
C LEU A 290 2.11 28.13 27.04
N PRO A 291 3.17 28.87 27.43
CA PRO A 291 3.91 29.75 26.52
C PRO A 291 4.70 29.01 25.42
N GLU A 292 5.25 27.82 25.70
CA GLU A 292 6.09 27.09 24.73
C GLU A 292 5.28 26.42 23.60
N ILE A 293 4.02 26.05 23.86
CA ILE A 293 3.18 25.28 22.93
C ILE A 293 2.45 26.21 21.95
N PHE A 294 2.12 27.43 22.36
CA PHE A 294 1.26 28.37 21.61
C PHE A 294 2.00 29.57 21.00
N CYS A 295 3.25 29.39 20.60
CA CYS A 295 4.03 30.41 19.90
C CYS A 295 3.42 30.85 18.55
N GLN A 296 2.77 29.92 17.83
CA GLN A 296 2.14 30.15 16.52
C GLN A 296 0.71 29.58 16.52
N PRO A 297 -0.23 30.20 15.77
CA PRO A 297 -1.57 29.66 15.62
C PRO A 297 -1.52 28.23 15.06
N PRO A 298 -2.40 27.33 15.55
CA PRO A 298 -2.39 25.94 15.13
C PRO A 298 -2.79 25.82 13.66
N MET A 299 -2.20 24.84 12.98
CA MET A 299 -2.69 24.39 11.71
C MET A 299 -4.00 23.63 11.91
N MET A 300 -5.09 24.16 11.35
CA MET A 300 -6.37 23.47 11.31
C MET A 300 -6.26 22.25 10.39
N CYS A 301 -6.52 21.07 10.94
CA CYS A 301 -6.58 19.81 10.20
C CYS A 301 -8.01 19.27 10.27
N TYR A 302 -8.53 18.78 9.14
CA TYR A 302 -9.92 18.36 9.05
C TYR A 302 -10.04 16.86 8.76
N ARG A 303 -10.78 16.16 9.61
CA ARG A 303 -11.25 14.79 9.38
C ARG A 303 -12.50 14.82 8.49
N ARG A 304 -12.69 13.78 7.68
CA ARG A 304 -13.93 13.56 6.94
C ARG A 304 -15.08 13.36 7.92
N ASN A 305 -16.26 13.90 7.60
CA ASN A 305 -17.47 13.56 8.34
C ASN A 305 -17.95 12.14 7.98
N LYS A 306 -18.75 11.51 8.85
CA LYS A 306 -19.39 10.22 8.55
C LYS A 306 -20.36 10.40 7.40
N ASN A 307 -20.21 9.60 6.35
CA ASN A 307 -21.16 9.56 5.25
C ASN A 307 -22.19 8.44 5.47
N LEU A 308 -23.19 8.35 4.57
CA LEU A 308 -24.24 7.35 4.67
C LEU A 308 -23.67 5.91 4.68
N LYS A 309 -22.60 5.66 3.92
CA LYS A 309 -21.89 4.36 3.96
C LYS A 309 -21.34 4.07 5.35
N ASP A 310 -20.71 5.03 6.01
CA ASP A 310 -20.15 4.84 7.36
C ASP A 310 -21.25 4.62 8.42
N LEU A 311 -22.46 5.16 8.19
CA LEU A 311 -23.60 4.98 9.08
C LEU A 311 -24.31 3.64 8.87
N LEU A 312 -24.41 3.19 7.61
CA LEU A 312 -25.10 1.96 7.24
C LEU A 312 -24.21 0.72 7.37
N VAL A 313 -22.90 0.86 7.15
CA VAL A 313 -21.91 -0.22 7.31
C VAL A 313 -21.32 -0.14 8.72
N ALA A 314 -22.15 -0.38 9.72
CA ALA A 314 -21.67 -0.56 11.09
C ALA A 314 -21.33 -2.05 11.33
N MET A 315 -20.15 -2.33 11.86
CA MET A 315 -19.83 -3.63 12.45
C MET A 315 -20.74 -3.82 13.67
N VAL A 316 -21.85 -4.54 13.51
CA VAL A 316 -22.75 -4.88 14.61
C VAL A 316 -22.00 -5.88 15.49
N MET A 317 -21.33 -5.47 16.57
CA MET A 317 -20.78 -6.43 17.54
C MET A 317 -21.93 -6.96 18.42
N THR A 318 -22.66 -7.96 17.94
CA THR A 318 -23.55 -8.78 18.76
C THR A 318 -22.83 -10.05 19.17
N LEU A 319 -22.79 -10.34 20.48
CA LEU A 319 -22.28 -11.60 21.04
C LEU A 319 -23.04 -12.78 20.41
N GLY A 320 -22.35 -13.53 19.55
CA GLY A 320 -22.81 -14.82 19.02
C GLY A 320 -21.72 -15.86 19.27
N ARG A 321 -22.12 -17.10 19.57
CA ARG A 321 -21.22 -18.21 19.91
C ARG A 321 -20.24 -18.51 18.78
N VAL A 322 -18.97 -18.74 19.12
CA VAL A 322 -17.93 -19.22 18.20
C VAL A 322 -18.21 -20.70 17.90
N ILE A 323 -18.34 -21.05 16.63
CA ILE A 323 -18.40 -22.45 16.16
C ILE A 323 -17.08 -22.69 15.42
N GLU A 324 -16.21 -23.54 15.97
CA GLU A 324 -15.05 -24.05 15.23
C GLU A 324 -15.55 -25.00 14.13
N ARG A 325 -15.17 -24.73 12.88
CA ARG A 325 -15.27 -25.71 11.79
C ARG A 325 -13.95 -25.81 11.06
N ASP A 326 -13.44 -27.03 11.00
CA ASP A 326 -12.24 -27.41 10.28
C ASP A 326 -12.37 -27.15 8.76
N ALA A 327 -11.21 -26.86 8.19
CA ALA A 327 -10.90 -26.47 6.83
C ALA A 327 -11.86 -26.99 5.73
N VAL A 328 -12.42 -26.05 4.95
CA VAL A 328 -12.85 -26.32 3.58
C VAL A 328 -12.09 -25.38 2.63
N ARG A 329 -11.18 -25.98 1.86
CA ARG A 329 -10.57 -25.37 0.67
C ARG A 329 -11.67 -24.96 -0.30
N LEU A 330 -11.85 -23.66 -0.52
CA LEU A 330 -12.66 -23.16 -1.63
C LEU A 330 -11.83 -23.21 -2.92
N GLN A 331 -11.96 -24.31 -3.67
CA GLN A 331 -11.76 -24.28 -5.12
C GLN A 331 -13.11 -23.99 -5.76
N THR A 332 -13.23 -22.83 -6.40
CA THR A 332 -14.35 -22.49 -7.28
C THR A 332 -14.20 -23.21 -8.60
N TYR A 333 -15.17 -24.07 -8.96
CA TYR A 333 -15.41 -24.49 -10.34
C TYR A 333 -16.88 -24.19 -10.68
N VAL A 334 -17.12 -23.49 -11.79
CA VAL A 334 -18.44 -23.02 -12.24
C VAL A 334 -18.83 -23.73 -13.55
N GLY A 335 -20.07 -24.24 -13.59
CA GLY A 335 -20.84 -24.61 -14.80
C GLY A 335 -20.87 -26.11 -15.11
N GLN A 336 -21.99 -26.78 -15.42
CA GLN A 336 -23.38 -26.42 -15.72
C GLN A 336 -24.25 -27.73 -15.68
N PRO A 337 -25.57 -27.77 -15.98
CA PRO A 337 -26.56 -28.46 -15.13
C PRO A 337 -27.33 -29.66 -15.77
N ALA A 338 -28.16 -30.27 -14.91
CA ALA A 338 -29.41 -31.04 -15.16
C ALA A 338 -29.35 -32.58 -15.25
N ALA A 339 -29.99 -33.25 -14.26
CA ALA A 339 -31.16 -34.13 -14.43
C ALA A 339 -31.61 -34.72 -13.08
N VAL A 340 -32.91 -35.03 -12.97
CA VAL A 340 -33.72 -35.29 -11.77
C VAL A 340 -33.72 -36.81 -11.40
N PRO A 341 -34.55 -37.35 -10.47
CA PRO A 341 -34.21 -37.82 -9.12
C PRO A 341 -34.38 -39.34 -8.91
N VAL A 342 -33.87 -39.90 -7.80
CA VAL A 342 -34.39 -41.18 -7.25
C VAL A 342 -34.51 -41.14 -5.73
N ARG A 343 -35.66 -41.65 -5.28
CA ARG A 343 -36.24 -41.78 -3.94
C ARG A 343 -35.60 -42.88 -3.07
N ALA A 344 -35.89 -42.76 -1.76
CA ALA A 344 -36.05 -43.82 -0.74
C ALA A 344 -34.76 -44.52 -0.30
N SER A 345 -34.52 -44.89 0.97
CA SER A 345 -35.39 -45.24 2.10
C SER A 345 -34.56 -45.29 3.40
N MET A 346 -35.23 -45.18 4.56
CA MET A 346 -35.10 -45.99 5.81
C MET A 346 -33.75 -46.71 6.06
N GLU A 347 -33.16 -46.79 7.26
CA GLU A 347 -33.68 -46.79 8.63
C GLU A 347 -32.47 -46.93 9.58
N SER A 348 -32.73 -46.65 10.86
CA SER A 348 -32.13 -47.21 12.09
C SER A 348 -30.63 -47.02 12.42
N ASP A 349 -30.42 -46.40 13.59
CA ASP A 349 -29.63 -46.85 14.75
C ASP A 349 -28.24 -47.47 14.48
N VAL A 350 -27.17 -47.10 15.19
CA VAL A 350 -26.92 -47.53 16.56
C VAL A 350 -25.74 -46.72 17.15
N SER A 351 -25.99 -46.20 18.34
CA SER A 351 -25.11 -45.88 19.48
C SER A 351 -23.57 -46.01 19.44
N GLN A 352 -22.95 -45.03 20.11
CA GLN A 352 -21.88 -45.13 21.14
C GLN A 352 -20.37 -45.13 20.77
N VAL A 353 -19.70 -44.11 21.34
CA VAL A 353 -18.47 -44.17 22.16
C VAL A 353 -17.19 -44.67 21.47
N TRP A 354 -16.31 -43.74 21.07
CA TRP A 354 -15.07 -43.35 21.75
C TRP A 354 -14.53 -42.06 21.14
#